data_AF-A0A0S8FZ48-F1
#
_entry.id   AF-A0A0S8FZ48-F1
#
_cell.length_a   1.000
_cell.length_b   1.000
_cell.length_c   1.000
_cell.angle_alpha   90.00
_cell.angle_beta   90.00
_cell.angle_gamma   90.00
#
_symmetry.space_group_name_H-M   'P 1'
#
loop_
_entity.id
_entity.type
_entity.pdbx_description
1 polymer ?
#
loop_
_entity_poly.entity_id
_entity_poly.type
_entity_poly.pdbx_seq_one_letter_code
_entity_poly.pdbx_strand_id
1 'polypeptide(L)' 'MASDHVDLRPYRRIVEEFQPLERDDVLRLLGAVQDAYGYVPRQIVEDLSARFARPPSQLWGAVTAYPGFRTQPPDESQ' A
#
# COMPACT_ATOMS: atom_id res chain seq x y z
N MET A 1 -18.12 7.09 -7.53
CA MET A 1 -16.88 6.77 -6.79
C MET A 1 -16.51 5.35 -7.17
N ALA A 2 -15.50 5.15 -8.01
CA ALA A 2 -15.11 3.81 -8.45
C ALA A 2 -14.62 3.03 -7.23
N SER A 3 -15.46 2.13 -6.72
CA SER A 3 -15.05 1.14 -5.73
C SER A 3 -14.21 0.11 -6.47
N ASP A 4 -12.94 0.45 -6.67
CA ASP A 4 -11.93 -0.46 -7.18
C ASP A 4 -11.76 -1.57 -6.14
N HIS A 5 -12.43 -2.71 -6.35
CA HIS A 5 -12.45 -3.81 -5.40
C HIS A 5 -11.17 -4.61 -5.58
N VAL A 6 -10.11 -4.17 -4.94
CA VAL A 6 -8.80 -4.83 -5.01
C VAL A 6 -8.83 -6.08 -4.14
N ASP A 7 -8.37 -7.21 -4.67
CA ASP A 7 -8.31 -8.46 -3.90
C ASP A 7 -7.36 -8.31 -2.71
N LEU A 8 -7.86 -8.43 -1.48
CA LEU A 8 -7.07 -8.26 -0.26
C LEU A 8 -6.32 -9.54 0.17
N ARG A 9 -6.46 -10.67 -0.55
CA ARG A 9 -5.80 -11.93 -0.19
C ARG A 9 -4.25 -11.82 -0.19
N PRO A 10 -3.60 -11.23 -1.21
CA PRO A 10 -2.14 -11.01 -1.18
C PRO A 10 -1.74 -10.10 -0.02
N TYR A 11 -2.46 -9.00 0.16
CA TYR A 11 -2.22 -8.05 1.24
C TYR A 11 -2.24 -8.70 2.63
N ARG A 12 -3.22 -9.56 2.91
CA ARG A 12 -3.30 -10.27 4.20
C ARG A 12 -2.06 -11.10 4.48
N ARG A 13 -1.57 -11.85 3.50
CA ARG A 13 -0.34 -12.66 3.65
C ARG A 13 0.88 -11.79 3.91
N ILE A 14 1.04 -10.71 3.15
CA ILE A 14 2.15 -9.76 3.33
C ILE A 14 2.14 -9.21 4.76
N VAL A 15 0.98 -8.80 5.28
CA VAL A 15 0.92 -8.23 6.63
C VAL A 15 1.19 -9.27 7.73
N GLU A 16 0.79 -10.53 7.52
CA GLU A 16 1.11 -11.63 8.43
C GLU A 16 2.62 -11.92 8.44
N GLU A 17 3.29 -11.90 7.29
CA GLU A 17 4.74 -12.12 7.17
C GLU A 17 5.58 -11.00 7.80
N PHE A 18 5.04 -9.78 7.85
CA PHE A 18 5.69 -8.61 8.42
C PHE A 18 5.46 -8.41 9.93
N GLN A 19 4.86 -9.37 10.63
CA GLN A 19 4.72 -9.28 12.09
C GLN A 19 6.05 -9.57 12.81
N PRO A 20 6.45 -8.76 13.80
CA PRO A 20 5.76 -7.57 14.32
C PRO A 20 5.92 -6.35 13.40
N LEU A 21 4.84 -5.58 13.22
CA LEU A 21 4.86 -4.35 12.41
C LEU A 21 5.54 -3.21 13.18
N GLU A 22 6.78 -2.88 12.80
CA GLU A 22 7.47 -1.71 13.33
C GLU A 22 7.15 -0.46 12.51
N ARG A 23 7.24 0.72 13.13
CA ARG A 23 6.90 2.00 12.49
C ARG A 23 7.71 2.29 11.23
N ASP A 24 8.89 1.70 11.11
CA ASP A 24 9.82 1.88 10.00
C ASP A 24 9.56 0.89 8.85
N ASP A 25 8.74 -0.14 9.07
CA ASP A 25 8.40 -1.14 8.05
C ASP A 25 7.36 -0.64 7.05
N VAL A 26 6.75 0.54 7.27
CA VAL A 26 5.76 1.14 6.35
C VAL A 26 6.28 1.14 4.91
N LEU A 27 7.51 1.61 4.69
CA LEU A 27 8.10 1.67 3.35
C LEU A 27 8.35 0.29 2.74
N ARG A 28 8.81 -0.67 3.55
CA ARG A 28 9.04 -2.05 3.10
C ARG A 28 7.73 -2.75 2.74
N LEU A 29 6.71 -2.56 3.56
CA LEU A 29 5.39 -3.14 3.36
C LEU A 29 4.72 -2.56 2.12
N LEU A 30 4.83 -1.25 1.91
CA LEU A 30 4.39 -0.59 0.67
C LEU A 30 5.12 -1.15 -0.56
N GLY A 31 6.43 -1.46 -0.43
CA GLY A 31 7.21 -2.16 -1.44
C GLY A 31 6.66 -3.54 -1.76
N ALA A 32 6.44 -4.36 -0.73
CA ALA A 32 5.87 -5.71 -0.89
C ALA A 32 4.47 -5.68 -1.51
N VAL A 33 3.64 -4.69 -1.15
CA VAL A 33 2.33 -4.47 -1.78
C VAL A 33 2.52 -4.09 -3.24
N GLN A 34 3.38 -3.13 -3.56
CA GLN A 34 3.65 -2.79 -4.96
C GLN A 34 4.16 -3.98 -5.77
N ASP A 35 5.03 -4.81 -5.21
CA ASP A 35 5.56 -5.98 -5.91
C ASP A 35 4.46 -7.03 -6.17
N ALA A 36 3.50 -7.16 -5.24
CA ALA A 36 2.39 -8.10 -5.38
C ALA A 36 1.26 -7.61 -6.31
N TYR A 37 0.99 -6.31 -6.34
CA TYR A 37 -0.13 -5.71 -7.10
C TYR A 37 0.32 -4.96 -8.36
N GLY A 38 1.61 -4.66 -8.51
CA GLY A 38 2.18 -3.77 -9.54
C GLY A 38 2.05 -2.26 -9.22
N TYR A 39 1.26 -1.91 -8.21
CA TYR A 39 1.02 -0.57 -7.71
C TYR A 39 0.56 -0.64 -6.25
N VAL A 40 0.48 0.51 -5.58
CA VAL A 40 -0.04 0.64 -4.22
C VAL A 40 -1.49 1.11 -4.27
N PRO A 41 -2.47 0.22 -3.97
CA PRO A 41 -3.87 0.60 -3.99
C PRO A 41 -4.23 1.47 -2.77
N ARG A 42 -5.11 2.45 -2.99
CA ARG A 42 -5.55 3.38 -1.94
C ARG A 42 -6.18 2.68 -0.74
N GLN A 43 -7.00 1.64 -0.99
CA GLN A 43 -7.65 0.86 0.06
C GLN A 43 -6.63 0.21 1.01
N ILE A 44 -5.48 -0.23 0.48
CA ILE A 44 -4.40 -0.79 1.29
C ILE A 44 -3.74 0.30 2.13
N VAL A 45 -3.49 1.49 1.57
CA VAL A 45 -2.91 2.60 2.34
C VAL A 45 -3.81 3.03 3.49
N GLU A 46 -5.12 3.04 3.30
CA GLU A 46 -6.10 3.34 4.35
C GLU A 46 -6.04 2.29 5.47
N ASP A 47 -5.96 0.99 5.15
CA ASP A 47 -5.80 -0.07 6.14
C ASP A 47 -4.47 0.05 6.92
N LEU A 48 -3.38 0.39 6.23
CA LEU A 48 -2.08 0.63 6.85
C LEU A 48 -2.07 1.85 7.76
N SER A 49 -2.78 2.90 7.39
CA SER A 49 -2.90 4.09 8.22
C SER A 49 -3.49 3.76 9.60
N ALA A 50 -4.50 2.88 9.62
CA ALA A 50 -5.12 2.39 10.85
C ALA A 50 -4.15 1.53 11.67
N ARG A 51 -3.40 0.62 11.02
CA ARG A 51 -2.44 -0.26 11.71
C ARG A 51 -1.25 0.47 12.31
N PHE A 52 -0.66 1.41 11.58
CA PHE A 52 0.49 2.19 12.03
C PHE A 52 0.11 3.37 12.93
N ALA A 53 -1.19 3.57 13.20
CA ALA A 53 -1.74 4.73 13.91
C ALA A 53 -1.24 6.06 13.35
N ARG A 54 -1.09 6.14 12.02
CA ARG A 54 -0.66 7.35 11.29
C ARG A 54 -1.81 7.89 10.45
N PRO A 55 -1.91 9.21 10.24
CA PRO A 55 -2.93 9.76 9.36
C PRO A 55 -2.79 9.22 7.94
N PRO A 56 -3.88 8.81 7.27
CA PRO A 56 -3.81 8.33 5.89
C PRO A 56 -3.21 9.36 4.94
N SER A 57 -3.44 10.66 5.18
CA SER A 57 -2.82 11.75 4.41
C SER A 57 -1.29 11.78 4.53
N GLN A 58 -0.74 11.39 5.69
CA GLN A 58 0.71 11.36 5.90
C GLN A 58 1.33 10.15 5.19
N LEU A 59 0.70 8.97 5.30
CA LEU A 59 1.14 7.78 4.57
C LEU A 59 1.04 8.00 3.06
N TRP A 60 -0.10 8.50 2.58
CA TRP A 60 -0.33 8.78 1.16
C TRP A 60 0.66 9.82 0.63
N GLY A 61 0.90 10.90 1.39
CA GLY A 61 1.91 11.91 1.06
C GLY A 61 3.30 11.31 0.88
N ALA A 62 3.72 10.42 1.78
CA ALA A 62 4.99 9.70 1.66
C ALA A 62 5.01 8.84 0.38
N VAL A 63 4.00 8.00 0.15
CA VAL A 63 3.90 7.15 -1.05
C VAL A 63 4.00 7.98 -2.33
N THR A 64 3.26 9.09 -2.41
CA THR A 64 3.28 9.97 -3.60
C THR A 64 4.56 10.77 -3.77
N ALA A 65 5.30 11.03 -2.68
CA ALA A 65 6.56 11.77 -2.72
C ALA A 65 7.75 10.90 -3.12
N TYR A 66 7.67 9.58 -2.91
CA TYR A 66 8.71 8.63 -3.27
C TYR A 66 8.57 8.22 -4.75
N PRO A 67 9.54 8.54 -5.62
CA PRO A 67 9.45 8.24 -7.06
C PRO A 67 9.39 6.75 -7.40
N GLY A 68 9.79 5.89 -6.46
CA GLY A 68 9.77 4.43 -6.61
C GLY A 68 8.39 3.81 -6.42
N PHE A 69 7.40 4.54 -5.88
CA PHE A 69 6.05 4.02 -5.67
C PHE A 69 5.06 4.49 -6.73
N ARG A 70 4.28 3.55 -7.25
CA ARG A 70 3.20 3.76 -8.20
C ARG A 70 1.88 3.72 -7.43
N THR A 71 1.11 4.80 -7.50
CA THR A 71 -0.19 4.92 -6.81
C THR A 71 -1.39 4.69 -7.72
N GLN A 72 -1.13 4.52 -9.01
CA GLN A 72 -2.12 4.22 -10.02
C GLN A 72 -1.80 2.84 -10.58
N PRO A 73 -2.84 2.05 -10.93
CA PRO A 73 -2.61 0.82 -11.66
C PRO A 73 -1.80 1.15 -12.93
N PRO A 74 -0.92 0.24 -13.38
CA PRO A 74 -0.30 0.41 -14.68
C PRO A 74 -1.43 0.61 -15.69
N ASP A 75 -1.39 1.76 -16.36
CA ASP A 75 -2.33 2.06 -17.43
C ASP A 75 -2.16 0.94 -18.46
N GLU A 76 -3.20 0.14 -18.67
CA GLU A 76 -3.24 -0.91 -19.69
C GLU A 76 -3.36 -0.24 -21.08
N SER A 77 -2.52 0.75 -21.36
CA SER A 77 -2.32 1.27 -22.71
C SER A 77 -1.37 0.32 -23.44
N GLN A 78 -2.00 -0.66 -24.08
CA GLN A 78 -1.82 -1.06 -25.50
C GLN A 78 -0.38 -1.15 -26.03
#